data_AF-A0A3M8CNX6-F1
#
_entry.id   AF-A0A3M8CNX6-F1
#
_cell.length_a   1.000
_cell.length_b   1.000
_cell.length_c   1.000
_cell.angle_alpha   90.00
_cell.angle_beta   90.00
_cell.angle_gamma   90.00
#
_symmetry.space_group_name_H-M   'P 1'
#
loop_
_entity.id
_entity.type
_entity.pdbx_description
1 polymer ?
#
loop_
_entity_poly.entity_id
_entity_poly.type
_entity_poly.pdbx_seq_one_letter_code
_entity_poly.pdbx_strand_id
1 'polypeptide(L)'
;MIERNDLHGSTGVVVDAKKIEDLLFQHCTETINKFAKTDENKGVYVFSLYTDVTHGSFIIHINTEEALEKTANRYYENYKKKLIETNDSFYDRSFEQTKISLRFSEGDFDFSFEDLPDQLNDIMSLYYCINLKELNYSPEQDTIIPKSLMDHQLYFIGVFPEEKVNDEEFLKIVQRQKSKSVKEQLEFWLLQIKSNKWRTDNNVISKYCKTDYHAYECLVNIGSGLLPYIIEKLNEIDLSEAERYICEELINDIKS
;
A
#
# COMPACT_ATOMS: atom_id res chain seq x y z
N MET A 1 -21.44 13.15 -18.37
CA MET A 1 -21.75 11.83 -17.80
C MET A 1 -23.23 11.79 -17.48
N ILE A 2 -23.96 10.77 -17.92
CA ILE A 2 -25.38 10.60 -17.62
C ILE A 2 -25.50 9.41 -16.67
N GLU A 3 -25.83 9.67 -15.40
CA GLU A 3 -26.18 8.60 -14.46
C GLU A 3 -27.56 8.05 -14.87
N ARG A 4 -27.63 6.75 -15.14
CA ARG A 4 -28.88 6.07 -15.51
C ARG A 4 -29.16 4.96 -14.51
N ASN A 5 -30.39 4.91 -14.01
CA ASN A 5 -30.86 3.88 -13.07
C ASN A 5 -31.38 2.62 -13.78
N ASP A 6 -31.47 2.62 -15.10
CA ASP A 6 -31.92 1.49 -15.92
C ASP A 6 -31.07 1.40 -17.19
N LEU A 7 -30.66 0.18 -17.54
CA LEU A 7 -29.87 -0.13 -18.73
C LEU A 7 -30.76 -0.39 -19.97
N HIS A 8 -32.07 -0.49 -19.81
CA HIS A 8 -32.99 -0.84 -20.89
C HIS A 8 -32.85 0.13 -22.09
N GLY A 9 -32.43 -0.40 -23.25
CA GLY A 9 -32.25 0.39 -24.48
C GLY A 9 -30.91 1.13 -24.59
N SER A 10 -29.97 0.89 -23.67
CA SER A 10 -28.61 1.43 -23.78
C SER A 10 -27.80 0.65 -24.82
N THR A 11 -27.17 1.36 -25.76
CA THR A 11 -26.22 0.81 -26.72
C THR A 11 -24.81 1.10 -26.22
N GLY A 12 -24.15 0.13 -25.59
CA GLY A 12 -22.78 0.31 -25.09
C GLY A 12 -22.20 -0.98 -24.53
N VAL A 13 -20.87 -1.03 -24.42
CA VAL A 13 -20.16 -2.15 -23.82
C VAL A 13 -20.21 -1.99 -22.30
N VAL A 14 -20.78 -2.97 -21.61
CA VAL A 14 -20.77 -3.01 -20.15
C VAL A 14 -19.41 -3.51 -19.68
N VAL A 15 -18.75 -2.71 -18.84
CA VAL A 15 -17.48 -3.06 -18.21
C VAL A 15 -17.75 -3.29 -16.73
N ASP A 16 -17.80 -4.57 -16.33
CA ASP A 16 -17.94 -4.98 -14.94
C ASP A 16 -16.59 -5.40 -14.34
N ALA A 17 -16.61 -5.73 -13.04
CA ALA A 17 -15.41 -6.18 -12.33
C ALA A 17 -14.76 -7.39 -12.99
N LYS A 18 -15.57 -8.32 -13.51
CA LYS A 18 -15.07 -9.55 -14.12
C LYS A 18 -14.33 -9.26 -15.42
N LYS A 19 -14.84 -8.34 -16.24
CA LYS A 19 -14.16 -7.91 -17.46
C LYS A 19 -12.80 -7.28 -17.17
N ILE A 20 -12.69 -6.45 -16.13
CA ILE A 20 -11.41 -5.86 -15.69
C ILE A 20 -10.47 -6.96 -15.18
N GLU A 21 -10.95 -7.86 -14.33
CA GLU A 21 -10.19 -9.00 -13.80
C GLU A 21 -9.61 -9.87 -14.93
N ASP A 22 -10.43 -10.22 -15.94
CA ASP A 22 -10.00 -11.06 -17.05
C ASP A 22 -8.93 -10.37 -17.92
N LEU A 23 -9.09 -9.06 -18.18
CA LEU A 23 -8.10 -8.27 -18.91
C LEU A 23 -6.79 -8.15 -18.15
N LEU A 24 -6.86 -7.91 -16.84
CA LEU A 24 -5.68 -7.81 -16.00
C LEU A 24 -4.99 -9.17 -15.85
N PHE A 25 -5.75 -10.25 -15.70
CA PHE A 25 -5.21 -11.61 -15.67
C PHE A 25 -4.47 -11.96 -16.97
N GLN A 26 -5.06 -11.63 -18.12
CA GLN A 26 -4.41 -11.81 -19.41
C GLN A 26 -3.12 -10.99 -19.49
N HIS A 27 -3.16 -9.71 -19.12
CA HIS A 27 -1.98 -8.84 -19.13
C HIS A 27 -0.86 -9.38 -18.22
N CYS A 28 -1.19 -9.76 -16.99
CA CYS A 28 -0.23 -10.40 -16.07
C CYS A 28 0.36 -11.68 -16.67
N THR A 29 -0.48 -12.53 -17.27
CA THR A 29 -0.03 -13.78 -17.91
C THR A 29 0.95 -13.50 -19.06
N GLU A 30 0.63 -12.53 -19.92
CA GLU A 30 1.50 -12.14 -21.04
C GLU A 30 2.81 -11.53 -20.55
N THR A 31 2.76 -10.65 -19.55
CA THR A 31 3.94 -10.03 -18.93
C THR A 31 4.84 -11.06 -18.27
N ILE A 32 4.28 -11.98 -17.48
CA ILE A 32 5.03 -13.09 -16.87
C ILE A 32 5.65 -13.97 -17.95
N ASN A 33 4.89 -14.34 -18.99
CA ASN A 33 5.41 -15.17 -20.08
C ASN A 33 6.51 -14.46 -20.89
N LYS A 34 6.43 -13.14 -21.03
CA LYS A 34 7.47 -12.32 -21.67
C LYS A 34 8.74 -12.30 -20.82
N PHE A 35 8.60 -12.01 -19.52
CA PHE A 35 9.70 -12.02 -18.56
C PHE A 35 10.34 -13.40 -18.42
N ALA A 36 9.55 -14.47 -18.38
CA ALA A 36 10.03 -15.84 -18.27
C ALA A 36 10.89 -16.31 -19.46
N LYS A 37 10.89 -15.58 -20.58
CA LYS A 37 11.73 -15.86 -21.75
C LYS A 37 13.07 -15.12 -21.73
N THR A 38 13.28 -14.23 -20.76
CA THR A 38 14.53 -13.48 -20.63
C THR A 38 15.55 -14.26 -19.79
N ASP A 39 16.83 -13.87 -19.87
CA ASP A 39 17.89 -14.52 -19.10
C ASP A 39 17.84 -14.15 -17.61
N GLU A 40 17.15 -13.05 -17.29
CA GLU A 40 16.96 -12.52 -15.94
C GLU A 40 15.82 -13.22 -15.17
N ASN A 41 15.19 -14.26 -15.73
CA ASN A 41 14.07 -14.97 -15.11
C ASN A 41 14.43 -15.85 -13.88
N LYS A 42 15.63 -15.74 -13.34
CA LYS A 42 16.17 -16.58 -12.27
C LYS A 42 16.15 -15.86 -10.94
N GLY A 43 15.95 -16.61 -9.86
CA GLY A 43 15.94 -16.05 -8.51
C GLY A 43 14.84 -15.00 -8.31
N VAL A 44 13.72 -15.13 -9.02
CA VAL A 44 12.55 -14.27 -8.81
C VAL A 44 12.02 -14.53 -7.40
N TYR A 45 11.94 -13.48 -6.59
CA TYR A 45 11.45 -13.60 -5.22
C TYR A 45 10.23 -12.72 -4.97
N VAL A 46 9.93 -11.76 -5.86
CA VAL A 46 8.72 -10.94 -5.80
C VAL A 46 8.13 -10.76 -7.20
N PHE A 47 6.81 -10.93 -7.27
CA PHE A 47 5.94 -10.35 -8.28
C PHE A 47 4.96 -9.46 -7.52
N SER A 48 4.90 -8.17 -7.85
CA SER A 48 3.95 -7.23 -7.26
C SER A 48 3.05 -6.68 -8.35
N LEU A 49 1.76 -6.56 -8.03
CA LEU A 49 0.80 -5.83 -8.83
C LEU A 49 0.40 -4.60 -8.04
N TYR A 50 1.01 -3.48 -8.37
CA TYR A 50 0.68 -2.18 -7.80
C TYR A 50 -0.59 -1.64 -8.45
N THR A 51 -1.45 -1.03 -7.64
CA THR A 51 -2.71 -0.46 -8.09
C THR A 51 -2.84 0.97 -7.59
N ASP A 52 -2.92 1.95 -8.48
CA ASP A 52 -3.36 3.30 -8.12
C ASP A 52 -4.85 3.42 -8.43
N VAL A 53 -5.67 3.23 -7.41
CA VAL A 53 -7.13 3.36 -7.51
C VAL A 53 -7.60 4.81 -7.69
N THR A 54 -6.72 5.80 -7.50
CA THR A 54 -7.06 7.21 -7.72
C THR A 54 -6.81 7.58 -9.18
N HIS A 55 -5.63 7.23 -9.70
CA HIS A 55 -5.22 7.55 -11.07
C HIS A 55 -5.60 6.49 -12.09
N GLY A 56 -6.14 5.36 -11.64
CA GLY A 56 -6.50 4.25 -12.50
C GLY A 56 -5.27 3.65 -13.19
N SER A 57 -4.28 3.19 -12.44
CA SER A 57 -3.13 2.51 -13.02
C SER A 57 -2.89 1.15 -12.36
N PHE A 58 -2.40 0.22 -13.17
CA PHE A 58 -1.82 -1.02 -12.71
C PHE A 58 -0.37 -1.04 -13.14
N ILE A 59 0.53 -1.43 -12.24
CA ILE A 59 1.94 -1.59 -12.56
C ILE A 59 2.36 -2.97 -12.08
N ILE A 60 2.96 -3.74 -12.98
CA ILE A 60 3.55 -5.04 -12.63
C ILE A 60 5.02 -4.82 -12.32
N HIS A 61 5.43 -5.19 -11.12
CA HIS A 61 6.83 -5.22 -10.73
C HIS A 61 7.31 -6.66 -10.55
N ILE A 62 8.48 -6.99 -11.11
CA ILE A 62 9.12 -8.28 -10.90
C ILE A 62 10.53 -8.02 -10.36
N ASN A 63 10.90 -8.68 -9.27
CA ASN A 63 12.24 -8.56 -8.71
C ASN A 63 12.95 -9.90 -8.61
N THR A 64 14.26 -9.84 -8.81
CA THR A 64 15.17 -10.98 -8.75
C THR A 64 16.21 -10.73 -7.67
N GLU A 65 16.75 -11.80 -7.09
CA GLU A 65 17.79 -11.69 -6.06
C GLU A 65 19.01 -10.92 -6.58
N GLU A 66 19.35 -11.08 -7.87
CA GLU A 66 20.44 -10.36 -8.52
C GLU A 66 20.17 -8.86 -8.61
N ALA A 67 18.97 -8.46 -9.07
CA ALA A 67 18.58 -7.05 -9.14
C ALA A 67 18.56 -6.40 -7.75
N LEU A 68 18.04 -7.11 -6.74
CA LEU A 68 18.08 -6.66 -5.34
C LEU A 68 19.52 -6.46 -4.85
N GLU A 69 20.43 -7.41 -5.12
CA GLU A 69 21.83 -7.32 -4.70
C GLU A 69 22.51 -6.08 -5.30
N LYS A 70 22.31 -5.87 -6.60
CA LYS A 70 22.84 -4.73 -7.35
C LYS A 70 22.32 -3.40 -6.79
N THR A 71 21.02 -3.32 -6.52
CA THR A 71 20.39 -2.12 -5.96
C THR A 71 20.83 -1.87 -4.52
N ALA A 72 20.89 -2.92 -3.68
CA ALA A 72 21.41 -2.82 -2.32
C ALA A 72 22.85 -2.33 -2.29
N ASN A 73 23.70 -2.77 -3.22
CA ASN A 73 25.09 -2.31 -3.32
C ASN A 73 25.18 -0.82 -3.66
N ARG A 74 24.34 -0.35 -4.59
CA ARG A 74 24.26 1.08 -4.95
C ARG A 74 23.87 1.94 -3.74
N TYR A 75 22.83 1.53 -2.99
CA TYR A 75 22.39 2.27 -1.81
C TYR A 75 23.40 2.21 -0.67
N TYR A 76 24.01 1.05 -0.44
CA TYR A 76 25.03 0.86 0.58
C TYR A 76 26.25 1.77 0.36
N GLU A 77 26.76 1.86 -0.87
CA GLU A 77 27.86 2.77 -1.19
C GLU A 77 27.46 4.25 -1.05
N ASN A 78 26.22 4.60 -1.40
CA ASN A 78 25.69 5.95 -1.16
C ASN A 78 25.59 6.27 0.34
N TYR A 79 25.15 5.32 1.17
CA TYR A 79 25.09 5.47 2.63
C TYR A 79 26.48 5.65 3.23
N LYS A 80 27.46 4.85 2.82
CA LYS A 80 28.86 5.04 3.26
C LYS A 80 29.39 6.43 2.93
N LYS A 81 29.13 6.91 1.72
CA LYS A 81 29.51 8.27 1.31
C LYS A 81 28.82 9.32 2.19
N LYS A 82 27.52 9.20 2.42
CA LYS A 82 26.74 10.11 3.27
C LYS A 82 27.21 10.12 4.71
N LEU A 83 27.51 8.96 5.28
CA LEU A 83 28.05 8.84 6.63
C LEU A 83 29.37 9.63 6.79
N ILE A 84 30.27 9.55 5.81
CA ILE A 84 31.52 10.33 5.81
C ILE A 84 31.25 11.83 5.70
N GLU A 85 30.27 12.23 4.87
CA GLU A 85 29.92 13.64 4.65
C GLU A 85 29.25 14.29 5.87
N THR A 86 28.37 13.57 6.56
CA THR A 86 27.49 14.15 7.58
C THR A 86 27.78 13.68 9.00
N ASN A 87 28.51 12.57 9.16
CA ASN A 87 28.70 11.87 10.43
C ASN A 87 27.37 11.52 11.14
N ASP A 88 26.31 11.30 10.35
CA ASP A 88 24.98 10.93 10.84
C ASP A 88 24.83 9.40 10.89
N SER A 89 24.58 8.87 12.09
CA SER A 89 24.44 7.43 12.35
C SER A 89 23.26 6.79 11.64
N PHE A 90 22.31 7.57 11.11
CA PHE A 90 21.27 7.04 10.23
C PHE A 90 21.82 6.29 9.00
N TYR A 91 22.97 6.76 8.49
CA TYR A 91 23.66 6.16 7.34
C TYR A 91 24.65 5.06 7.72
N ASP A 92 24.88 4.83 9.02
CA ASP A 92 25.71 3.73 9.51
C ASP A 92 24.92 2.41 9.48
N ARG A 93 24.82 1.84 8.28
CA ARG A 93 24.08 0.61 8.01
C ARG A 93 24.99 -0.42 7.38
N SER A 94 24.79 -1.69 7.74
CA SER A 94 25.42 -2.80 7.02
C SER A 94 24.79 -3.00 5.64
N PHE A 95 25.49 -3.72 4.79
CA PHE A 95 24.96 -4.16 3.50
C PHE A 95 23.68 -4.99 3.68
N GLU A 96 23.67 -5.94 4.61
CA GLU A 96 22.49 -6.77 4.89
C GLU A 96 21.28 -5.97 5.38
N GLN A 97 21.49 -4.99 6.26
CA GLN A 97 20.41 -4.09 6.69
C GLN A 97 19.84 -3.28 5.52
N THR A 98 20.71 -2.83 4.62
CA THR A 98 20.31 -2.11 3.41
C THR A 98 19.50 -3.04 2.50
N LYS A 99 19.98 -4.25 2.22
CA LYS A 99 19.29 -5.26 1.40
C LYS A 99 17.92 -5.61 1.95
N ILE A 100 17.80 -5.87 3.26
CA ILE A 100 16.51 -6.15 3.92
C ILE A 100 15.55 -4.97 3.74
N SER A 101 16.03 -3.73 3.92
CA SER A 101 15.18 -2.54 3.82
C SER A 101 14.67 -2.26 2.39
N LEU A 102 15.37 -2.74 1.37
CA LEU A 102 15.03 -2.53 -0.05
C LEU A 102 14.26 -3.70 -0.66
N ARG A 103 14.20 -4.86 0.03
CA ARG A 103 13.67 -6.11 -0.52
C ARG A 103 12.26 -6.00 -1.11
N PHE A 104 11.43 -5.11 -0.59
CA PHE A 104 10.05 -4.92 -1.08
C PHE A 104 9.75 -3.46 -1.46
N SER A 105 10.78 -2.65 -1.71
CA SER A 105 10.63 -1.23 -2.03
C SER A 105 10.30 -1.04 -3.52
N GLU A 106 9.19 -0.35 -3.81
CA GLU A 106 8.64 -0.14 -5.18
C GLU A 106 9.61 0.59 -6.13
N GLY A 107 10.48 1.47 -5.61
CA GLY A 107 11.47 2.19 -6.41
C GLY A 107 12.69 1.36 -6.84
N ASP A 108 12.80 0.12 -6.38
CA ASP A 108 14.00 -0.72 -6.52
C ASP A 108 13.78 -1.96 -7.41
N PHE A 109 12.63 -2.03 -8.09
CA PHE A 109 12.32 -3.08 -9.06
C PHE A 109 12.90 -2.73 -10.43
N ASP A 110 13.91 -3.48 -10.87
CA ASP A 110 14.52 -3.30 -12.20
C ASP A 110 13.51 -3.59 -13.33
N PHE A 111 12.52 -4.44 -13.09
CA PHE A 111 11.46 -4.77 -14.06
C PHE A 111 10.13 -4.19 -13.61
N SER A 112 9.78 -3.05 -14.20
CA SER A 112 8.48 -2.38 -14.08
C SER A 112 7.77 -2.42 -15.44
N PHE A 113 6.53 -2.88 -15.45
CA PHE A 113 5.67 -2.90 -16.64
C PHE A 113 4.45 -2.03 -16.36
N GLU A 114 4.53 -0.79 -16.84
CA GLU A 114 3.51 0.26 -16.67
C GLU A 114 2.53 0.31 -17.85
N ASP A 115 2.93 -0.21 -19.01
CA ASP A 115 2.13 -0.18 -20.23
C ASP A 115 0.96 -1.18 -20.12
N LEU A 116 -0.25 -0.64 -20.00
CA LEU A 116 -1.48 -1.42 -20.05
C LEU A 116 -1.88 -1.73 -21.50
N PRO A 117 -2.47 -2.90 -21.78
CA PRO A 117 -3.07 -3.16 -23.09
C PRO A 117 -4.17 -2.15 -23.38
N ASP A 118 -4.32 -1.72 -24.63
CA ASP A 118 -5.23 -0.65 -25.07
C ASP A 118 -6.61 -0.73 -24.41
N GLN A 119 -7.25 -1.90 -24.45
CA GLN A 119 -8.59 -2.08 -23.87
C GLN A 119 -8.63 -1.85 -22.36
N LEU A 120 -7.61 -2.30 -21.61
CA LEU A 120 -7.53 -2.08 -20.17
C LEU A 120 -7.18 -0.62 -19.88
N ASN A 121 -6.26 -0.04 -20.65
CA ASN A 121 -5.86 1.37 -20.54
C ASN A 121 -7.06 2.31 -20.76
N ASP A 122 -7.92 2.02 -21.74
CA ASP A 122 -9.11 2.81 -22.03
C ASP A 122 -10.12 2.77 -20.87
N ILE A 123 -10.35 1.59 -20.31
CA ILE A 123 -11.23 1.41 -19.14
C ILE A 123 -10.69 2.19 -17.95
N MET A 124 -9.38 2.09 -17.69
CA MET A 124 -8.77 2.76 -16.56
C MET A 124 -8.70 4.29 -16.73
N SER A 125 -8.49 4.77 -17.96
CA SER A 125 -8.58 6.20 -18.30
C SER A 125 -9.98 6.75 -18.08
N LEU A 126 -11.02 5.98 -18.43
CA LEU A 126 -12.40 6.35 -18.16
C LEU A 126 -12.69 6.37 -16.65
N TYR A 127 -12.21 5.36 -15.92
CA TYR A 127 -12.31 5.28 -14.46
C TYR A 127 -11.64 6.49 -13.77
N TYR A 128 -10.44 6.87 -14.22
CA TYR A 128 -9.75 8.08 -13.79
C TYR A 128 -10.58 9.36 -13.99
N CYS A 129 -11.12 9.54 -15.20
CA CYS A 129 -11.98 10.68 -15.52
C CYS A 129 -13.24 10.73 -14.65
N ILE A 130 -13.84 9.58 -14.34
CA ILE A 130 -14.99 9.52 -13.44
C ILE A 130 -14.58 9.93 -12.01
N ASN A 131 -13.46 9.40 -11.50
CA ASN A 131 -12.98 9.69 -10.15
C ASN A 131 -12.59 11.16 -9.95
N LEU A 132 -11.85 11.75 -10.89
CA LEU A 132 -11.47 13.15 -10.80
C LEU A 132 -12.56 14.13 -11.21
N LYS A 133 -13.68 13.64 -11.77
CA LYS A 133 -14.73 14.47 -12.39
C LYS A 133 -14.21 15.37 -13.52
N GLU A 134 -13.09 14.97 -14.15
CA GLU A 134 -12.47 15.67 -15.26
C GLU A 134 -12.76 14.93 -16.58
N LEU A 135 -13.41 15.61 -17.52
CA LEU A 135 -13.89 15.04 -18.78
C LEU A 135 -12.92 15.29 -19.93
N ASN A 136 -11.65 14.94 -19.74
CA ASN A 136 -10.61 15.14 -20.77
C ASN A 136 -10.37 13.90 -21.65
N TYR A 137 -11.11 12.80 -21.41
CA TYR A 137 -11.01 11.56 -22.17
C TYR A 137 -12.37 11.19 -22.77
N SER A 138 -12.36 10.82 -24.04
CA SER A 138 -13.53 10.29 -24.75
C SER A 138 -13.18 8.89 -25.24
N PRO A 139 -13.81 7.83 -24.71
CA PRO A 139 -13.55 6.47 -25.21
C PRO A 139 -14.00 6.36 -26.68
N GLU A 140 -13.37 5.46 -27.42
CA GLU A 140 -13.76 5.17 -28.82
C GLU A 140 -15.16 4.54 -28.94
N GLN A 141 -15.61 3.89 -27.87
CA GLN A 141 -16.90 3.19 -27.80
C GLN A 141 -17.71 3.65 -26.59
N ASP A 142 -19.03 3.72 -26.75
CA ASP A 142 -19.97 3.95 -25.65
C ASP A 142 -19.76 2.87 -24.58
N THR A 143 -19.22 3.28 -23.44
CA THR A 143 -18.82 2.39 -22.35
C THR A 143 -19.69 2.65 -21.13
N ILE A 144 -20.22 1.57 -20.54
CA ILE A 144 -21.10 1.62 -19.38
C ILE A 144 -20.36 1.01 -18.19
N ILE A 145 -20.06 1.83 -17.18
CA ILE A 145 -19.43 1.40 -15.93
C ILE A 145 -20.50 1.37 -14.83
N PRO A 146 -20.76 0.19 -14.22
CA PRO A 146 -21.66 0.10 -13.06
C PRO A 146 -21.11 0.91 -11.88
N LYS A 147 -21.97 1.67 -11.21
CA LYS A 147 -21.58 2.46 -10.02
C LYS A 147 -20.97 1.61 -8.90
N SER A 148 -21.46 0.37 -8.73
CA SER A 148 -20.92 -0.58 -7.75
C SER A 148 -19.44 -0.90 -7.96
N LEU A 149 -18.93 -0.76 -9.19
CA LEU A 149 -17.50 -0.94 -9.48
C LEU A 149 -16.66 0.21 -8.92
N MET A 150 -17.23 1.40 -8.78
CA MET A 150 -16.59 2.57 -8.16
C MET A 150 -16.63 2.49 -6.62
N ASP A 151 -17.67 1.87 -6.07
CA ASP A 151 -17.86 1.71 -4.63
C ASP A 151 -16.95 0.61 -4.03
N HIS A 152 -16.55 -0.36 -4.86
CA HIS A 152 -15.57 -1.37 -4.50
C HIS A 152 -14.19 -0.93 -5.00
N GLN A 153 -13.41 -0.28 -4.13
CA GLN A 153 -11.97 -0.10 -4.34
C GLN A 153 -11.39 -1.46 -4.77
N LEU A 154 -10.71 -1.51 -5.92
CA LEU A 154 -10.17 -2.74 -6.51
C LEU A 154 -9.17 -3.39 -5.53
N TYR A 155 -9.64 -4.32 -4.69
CA TYR A 155 -8.77 -5.09 -3.79
C TYR A 155 -8.20 -6.31 -4.53
N PHE A 156 -6.92 -6.26 -4.90
CA PHE A 156 -6.21 -7.44 -5.40
C PHE A 156 -5.49 -8.18 -4.25
N ILE A 157 -6.22 -9.00 -3.50
CA ILE A 157 -5.64 -10.06 -2.66
C ILE A 157 -5.54 -11.32 -3.52
N GLY A 158 -4.58 -11.35 -4.44
CA GLY A 158 -4.36 -12.48 -5.35
C GLY A 158 -2.96 -13.10 -5.28
N VAL A 159 -1.96 -12.35 -4.81
CA VAL A 159 -0.56 -12.71 -5.09
C VAL A 159 0.24 -13.12 -3.84
N PHE A 160 -0.25 -12.79 -2.64
CA PHE A 160 0.43 -13.12 -1.40
C PHE A 160 -0.52 -13.84 -0.44
N PRO A 161 -0.68 -15.17 -0.54
CA PRO A 161 -1.45 -15.93 0.45
C PRO A 161 -0.92 -15.73 1.88
N GLU A 162 0.36 -15.42 2.01
CA GLU A 162 0.99 -15.02 3.28
C GLU A 162 0.44 -13.69 3.81
N GLU A 163 0.08 -12.73 2.96
CA GLU A 163 -0.54 -11.47 3.40
C GLU A 163 -1.94 -11.70 3.97
N LYS A 164 -2.71 -12.65 3.42
CA LYS A 164 -3.98 -13.05 4.03
C LYS A 164 -3.75 -13.63 5.43
N VAL A 165 -2.71 -14.45 5.61
CA VAL A 165 -2.35 -14.98 6.94
C VAL A 165 -1.89 -13.84 7.86
N ASN A 166 -1.12 -12.88 7.36
CA ASN A 166 -0.67 -11.70 8.10
C ASN A 166 -1.85 -10.82 8.54
N ASP A 167 -2.85 -10.62 7.67
CA ASP A 167 -4.10 -9.93 7.97
C ASP A 167 -4.88 -10.65 9.08
N GLU A 168 -5.04 -11.97 8.96
CA GLU A 168 -5.72 -12.79 9.97
C GLU A 168 -5.01 -12.73 11.32
N GLU A 169 -3.67 -12.80 11.35
CA GLU A 169 -2.88 -12.67 12.58
C GLU A 169 -2.92 -11.26 13.17
N PHE A 170 -2.84 -10.22 12.33
CA PHE A 170 -2.99 -8.83 12.76
C PHE A 170 -4.36 -8.60 13.37
N LEU A 171 -5.43 -9.09 12.74
CA LEU A 171 -6.80 -9.01 13.26
C LEU A 171 -6.93 -9.71 14.61
N LYS A 172 -6.29 -10.88 14.82
CA LYS A 172 -6.27 -11.53 16.13
C LYS A 172 -5.63 -10.64 17.20
N ILE A 173 -4.59 -9.88 16.86
CA ILE A 173 -3.97 -8.91 17.77
C ILE A 173 -4.92 -7.76 18.06
N VAL A 174 -5.56 -7.18 17.03
CA VAL A 174 -6.57 -6.13 17.21
C VAL A 174 -7.68 -6.60 18.15
N GLN A 175 -8.19 -7.82 17.97
CA GLN A 175 -9.22 -8.38 18.85
C GLN A 175 -8.73 -8.60 20.29
N ARG A 176 -7.48 -9.06 20.48
CA ARG A 176 -6.88 -9.14 21.81
C ARG A 176 -6.79 -7.77 22.47
N GLN A 177 -6.40 -6.74 21.72
CA GLN A 177 -6.32 -5.37 22.24
C GLN A 177 -7.70 -4.82 22.62
N LYS A 178 -8.77 -5.14 21.88
CA LYS A 178 -10.14 -4.73 22.25
C LYS A 178 -10.59 -5.24 23.62
N SER A 179 -10.00 -6.32 24.13
CA SER A 179 -10.26 -6.83 25.49
C SER A 179 -9.52 -6.08 26.61
N LYS A 180 -8.59 -5.19 26.24
CA LYS A 180 -7.80 -4.36 27.16
C LYS A 180 -8.50 -3.04 27.47
N SER A 181 -8.06 -2.38 28.55
CA SER A 181 -8.52 -1.03 28.84
C SER A 181 -8.13 -0.06 27.72
N VAL A 182 -8.90 1.02 27.56
CA VAL A 182 -8.62 2.04 26.52
C VAL A 182 -7.21 2.63 26.66
N LYS A 183 -6.74 2.82 27.89
CA LYS A 183 -5.38 3.29 28.16
C LYS A 183 -4.32 2.31 27.67
N GLU A 184 -4.48 1.02 27.97
CA GLU A 184 -3.55 -0.01 27.47
C GLU A 184 -3.54 -0.09 25.94
N GLN A 185 -4.70 0.08 25.30
CA GLN A 185 -4.79 0.12 23.83
C GLN A 185 -4.04 1.32 23.25
N LEU A 186 -4.19 2.51 23.84
CA LEU A 186 -3.46 3.72 23.46
C LEU A 186 -1.94 3.51 23.54
N GLU A 187 -1.47 3.05 24.69
CA GLU A 187 -0.04 2.81 24.94
C GLU A 187 0.54 1.77 23.99
N PHE A 188 -0.20 0.68 23.74
CA PHE A 188 0.24 -0.38 22.84
C PHE A 188 0.45 0.13 21.41
N TRP A 189 -0.55 0.80 20.82
CA TRP A 189 -0.47 1.23 19.42
C TRP A 189 0.51 2.39 19.21
N LEU A 190 0.60 3.34 20.15
CA LEU A 190 1.64 4.38 20.10
C LEU A 190 3.05 3.77 20.15
N LEU A 191 3.24 2.75 21.00
CA LEU A 191 4.52 2.02 21.04
C LEU A 191 4.81 1.31 19.72
N GLN A 192 3.81 0.70 19.08
CA GLN A 192 4.01 0.07 17.77
C GLN A 192 4.41 1.12 16.71
N ILE A 193 3.74 2.26 16.63
CA ILE A 193 4.09 3.32 15.67
C ILE A 193 5.52 3.83 15.95
N LYS A 194 5.84 4.15 17.21
CA LYS A 194 7.15 4.65 17.63
C LYS A 194 8.29 3.68 17.33
N SER A 195 8.07 2.38 17.54
CA SER A 195 9.09 1.35 17.36
C SER A 195 9.20 0.84 15.91
N ASN A 196 8.32 1.28 15.00
CA ASN A 196 8.37 0.88 13.57
C ASN A 196 9.50 1.56 12.78
N LYS A 197 10.33 2.41 13.42
CA LYS A 197 11.43 3.17 12.80
C LYS A 197 12.42 2.31 11.97
N TRP A 198 12.51 1.01 12.25
CA TRP A 198 13.48 0.11 11.62
C TRP A 198 12.87 -1.08 10.88
N ARG A 199 11.53 -1.16 10.78
CA ARG A 199 10.82 -2.27 10.12
C ARG A 199 11.31 -3.67 10.54
N THR A 200 11.47 -3.88 11.84
CA THR A 200 11.97 -5.17 12.38
C THR A 200 10.82 -6.08 12.78
N ASP A 201 11.00 -7.40 12.67
CA ASP A 201 9.99 -8.43 13.04
C ASP A 201 9.54 -8.41 14.52
N ASN A 202 10.23 -7.64 15.37
CA ASN A 202 9.84 -7.45 16.77
C ASN A 202 8.64 -6.51 16.95
N ASN A 203 8.26 -5.80 15.89
CA ASN A 203 7.14 -4.86 15.87
C ASN A 203 5.96 -5.49 15.11
N VAL A 204 4.75 -5.39 15.66
CA VAL A 204 3.54 -6.00 15.07
C VAL A 204 3.23 -5.44 13.68
N ILE A 205 3.46 -4.15 13.48
CA ILE A 205 3.20 -3.48 12.19
C ILE A 205 4.14 -4.06 11.14
N SER A 206 5.44 -4.06 11.39
CA SER A 206 6.43 -4.57 10.43
C SER A 206 6.28 -6.08 10.19
N LYS A 207 6.05 -6.84 11.27
CA LYS A 207 5.97 -8.31 11.23
C LYS A 207 4.85 -8.82 10.31
N TYR A 208 3.74 -8.10 10.21
CA TYR A 208 2.58 -8.50 9.42
C TYR A 208 2.35 -7.57 8.22
N CYS A 209 3.41 -6.92 7.73
CA CYS A 209 3.37 -6.01 6.57
C CYS A 209 2.28 -4.93 6.67
N LYS A 210 2.03 -4.42 7.87
CA LYS A 210 1.10 -3.30 8.09
C LYS A 210 1.86 -1.98 8.07
N THR A 211 1.10 -0.89 8.10
CA THR A 211 1.63 0.47 8.18
C THR A 211 1.21 1.14 9.48
N ASP A 212 1.87 2.24 9.84
CA ASP A 212 1.50 3.05 11.00
C ASP A 212 0.04 3.51 10.93
N TYR A 213 -0.49 3.67 9.71
CA TYR A 213 -1.90 3.98 9.46
C TYR A 213 -2.84 2.90 10.02
N HIS A 214 -2.51 1.61 9.93
CA HIS A 214 -3.36 0.55 10.48
C HIS A 214 -3.42 0.60 12.01
N ALA A 215 -2.31 0.93 12.67
CA ALA A 215 -2.27 1.13 14.12
C ALA A 215 -3.02 2.41 14.52
N TYR A 216 -2.89 3.47 13.72
CA TYR A 216 -3.64 4.71 13.89
C TYR A 216 -5.16 4.50 13.75
N GLU A 217 -5.61 3.77 12.74
CA GLU A 217 -7.02 3.43 12.52
C GLU A 217 -7.58 2.63 13.69
N CYS A 218 -6.79 1.73 14.29
CA CYS A 218 -7.19 1.03 15.52
C CYS A 218 -7.48 2.00 16.66
N LEU A 219 -6.76 3.12 16.78
CA LEU A 219 -6.99 4.16 17.78
C LEU A 219 -8.23 5.00 17.45
N VAL A 220 -8.37 5.43 16.19
CA VAL A 220 -9.56 6.17 15.73
C VAL A 220 -10.85 5.37 16.00
N ASN A 221 -10.82 4.06 15.75
CA ASN A 221 -11.96 3.17 15.96
C ASN A 221 -12.38 3.00 17.43
N ILE A 222 -11.55 3.38 18.41
CA ILE A 222 -11.96 3.46 19.83
C ILE A 222 -12.91 4.65 20.05
N GLY A 223 -12.75 5.71 19.25
CA GLY A 223 -13.58 6.91 19.28
C GLY A 223 -13.39 7.76 20.53
N SER A 224 -14.45 8.47 20.93
CA SER A 224 -14.40 9.50 21.99
C SER A 224 -13.98 8.98 23.36
N GLY A 225 -14.09 7.68 23.62
CA GLY A 225 -13.57 7.04 24.84
C GLY A 225 -12.05 7.17 25.02
N LEU A 226 -11.31 7.44 23.95
CA LEU A 226 -9.86 7.63 23.94
C LEU A 226 -9.42 9.01 24.43
N LEU A 227 -10.29 10.04 24.31
CA LEU A 227 -9.93 11.45 24.54
C LEU A 227 -9.33 11.75 25.92
N PRO A 228 -9.86 11.24 27.05
CA PRO A 228 -9.27 11.51 28.37
C PRO A 228 -7.81 11.04 28.46
N TYR A 229 -7.51 9.91 27.82
CA TYR A 229 -6.18 9.30 27.84
C TYR A 229 -5.21 9.99 26.89
N ILE A 230 -5.69 10.50 25.75
CA ILE A 230 -4.86 11.32 24.85
C ILE A 230 -4.46 12.63 25.56
N ILE A 231 -5.41 13.28 26.25
CA ILE A 231 -5.13 14.50 27.01
C ILE A 231 -4.14 14.21 28.14
N GLU A 232 -4.31 13.11 28.88
CA GLU A 232 -3.34 12.66 29.89
C GLU A 232 -1.95 12.49 29.24
N LYS A 233 -1.86 11.81 28.10
CA LYS A 233 -0.61 11.55 27.38
C LYS A 233 0.08 12.83 26.92
N LEU A 234 -0.67 13.79 26.37
CA LEU A 234 -0.14 15.09 25.90
C LEU A 234 0.50 15.94 27.00
N ASN A 235 0.10 15.70 28.26
CA ASN A 235 0.65 16.36 29.45
C ASN A 235 1.88 15.66 30.02
N GLU A 236 2.31 14.52 29.48
CA GLU A 236 3.56 13.88 29.90
C GLU A 236 4.77 14.72 29.48
N ILE A 237 5.72 14.89 30.43
CA ILE A 237 6.91 15.71 30.24
C ILE A 237 7.85 15.14 29.17
N ASP A 238 7.90 13.81 29.06
CA ASP A 238 8.82 13.09 28.19
C ASP A 238 8.19 12.60 26.88
N LEU A 239 7.05 13.18 26.48
CA LEU A 239 6.37 12.81 25.23
C LEU A 239 7.19 13.24 24.02
N SER A 240 7.53 12.32 23.13
CA SER A 240 8.26 12.66 21.91
C SER A 240 7.41 13.51 20.95
N GLU A 241 8.07 14.30 20.09
CA GLU A 241 7.39 15.13 19.09
C GLU A 241 6.50 14.32 18.15
N ALA A 242 6.94 13.12 17.74
CA ALA A 242 6.15 12.22 16.91
C ALA A 242 4.90 11.70 17.64
N GLU A 243 5.02 11.31 18.92
CA GLU A 243 3.86 10.89 19.72
C GLU A 243 2.90 12.05 19.96
N ARG A 244 3.41 13.28 20.18
CA ARG A 244 2.60 14.49 20.31
C ARG A 244 1.79 14.75 19.05
N TYR A 245 2.43 14.73 17.88
CA TYR A 245 1.78 14.93 16.59
C TYR A 245 0.64 13.92 16.38
N ILE A 246 0.89 12.63 16.62
CA ILE A 246 -0.13 11.58 16.49
C ILE A 246 -1.32 11.83 17.42
N CYS A 247 -1.06 12.18 18.69
CA CYS A 247 -2.10 12.48 19.67
C CYS A 247 -2.95 13.70 19.27
N GLU A 248 -2.33 14.74 18.70
CA GLU A 248 -3.03 15.93 18.21
C GLU A 248 -3.93 15.60 17.01
N GLU A 249 -3.44 14.82 16.05
CA GLU A 249 -4.25 14.36 14.90
C GLU A 249 -5.42 13.48 15.36
N LEU A 250 -5.21 12.55 16.31
CA LEU A 250 -6.29 11.73 16.86
C LEU A 250 -7.40 12.58 17.49
N ILE A 251 -7.07 13.71 18.13
CA ILE A 251 -8.08 14.62 18.68
C ILE A 251 -8.93 15.23 17.56
N ASN A 252 -8.32 15.59 16.44
CA ASN A 252 -9.02 16.17 15.29
C ASN A 252 -9.98 15.14 14.68
N ASP A 253 -9.49 13.94 14.38
CA ASP A 253 -10.24 12.89 13.70
C ASP A 253 -11.35 12.29 14.57
N ILE A 254 -11.18 12.23 15.89
CA ILE A 254 -12.22 11.73 16.81
C ILE A 254 -13.36 12.76 17.00
N LYS A 255 -13.07 14.05 16.77
CA LYS A 255 -14.04 15.15 16.95
C LYS A 255 -14.79 15.53 15.67
N SER A 256 -14.26 15.20 14.50
CA SER A 256 -14.91 15.39 13.19
C SER A 256 -16.05 14.40 12.97
#